data_AF-A0A182MHI4-F1
#
_entry.id   AF-A0A182MHI4-F1
#
_cell.length_a   1.000
_cell.length_b   1.000
_cell.length_c   1.000
_cell.angle_alpha   90.00
_cell.angle_beta   90.00
_cell.angle_gamma   90.00
#
_symmetry.space_group_name_H-M   'P 1'
#
loop_
_entity.id
_entity.type
_entity.pdbx_description
1 polymer ?
#
loop_
_entity_poly.entity_id
_entity_poly.type
_entity_poly.pdbx_seq_one_letter_code
_entity_poly.pdbx_strand_id
1 'polypeptide(L)'
;MCFLLFTGYVENGDRRAMRDNPHKYLLYKPSLSQLMVFLSSGFKELPPGGALLLYMSADGCFSTTKHPQDYGYELGGLATSVKRDAVDSGLSVRGKSSAGYKEPHCLYPGDLYPYTRRPLFIIIDSDNSFVFQHIPRYFGQPLVILMSPQDVPANYQDLQHHGSLFTLFLHSPMTAMCYICNVGDVPIHHWERCQSYVDRFVTEASRLVTRCRMDEIEQGIGYIDSSYVQFFGDDFLRTLILRFVFCDVALRLHRGFRGRHQRPRCEPPLPGPELLEHPSLAHIVLQLATALDVRGHFVEGPEGD
;
A
#
# COMPACT_ATOMS: atom_id res chain seq x y z
N MET A 1 -3.71 -13.09 -0.16
CA MET A 1 -3.19 -13.35 -1.53
C MET A 1 -1.86 -12.64 -1.65
N CYS A 2 -0.82 -13.28 -2.16
CA CYS A 2 0.50 -12.65 -2.34
C CYS A 2 0.80 -12.49 -3.83
N PHE A 3 1.19 -11.29 -4.25
CA PHE A 3 1.70 -11.03 -5.59
C PHE A 3 3.14 -10.56 -5.53
N LEU A 4 3.99 -11.18 -6.33
CA LEU A 4 5.35 -10.73 -6.59
C LEU A 4 5.43 -10.28 -8.04
N LEU A 5 5.94 -9.07 -8.26
CA LEU A 5 6.14 -8.50 -9.58
C LEU A 5 7.57 -7.94 -9.68
N PHE A 6 8.26 -8.19 -10.80
CA PHE A 6 9.61 -7.66 -11.05
C PHE A 6 9.56 -6.61 -12.13
N THR A 7 9.93 -5.38 -11.86
CA THR A 7 10.05 -4.38 -12.92
C THR A 7 11.52 -4.09 -13.19
N GLY A 8 11.92 -4.03 -14.45
CA GLY A 8 13.25 -3.58 -14.85
C GLY A 8 13.25 -2.06 -15.04
N TYR A 9 14.18 -1.34 -14.41
CA TYR A 9 14.48 0.06 -14.76
C TYR A 9 15.83 0.10 -15.50
N VAL A 10 15.86 0.76 -16.66
CA VAL A 10 17.11 1.05 -17.37
C VAL A 10 17.34 2.55 -17.31
N GLU A 11 18.39 2.97 -16.63
CA GLU A 11 18.90 4.34 -16.71
C GLU A 11 20.06 4.39 -17.70
N ASN A 12 20.12 5.49 -18.47
CA ASN A 12 21.03 5.80 -19.58
C ASN A 12 20.66 5.24 -20.95
N GLY A 13 20.10 6.13 -21.79
CA GLY A 13 20.68 6.61 -23.05
C GLY A 13 21.02 5.64 -24.20
N ASP A 14 21.18 4.35 -23.97
CA ASP A 14 21.65 3.41 -24.97
C ASP A 14 20.62 2.32 -25.24
N ARG A 15 19.87 2.56 -26.32
CA ARG A 15 19.04 1.63 -27.08
C ARG A 15 17.87 1.00 -26.34
N ARG A 16 16.71 1.07 -27.01
CA ARG A 16 15.45 0.38 -26.72
C ARG A 16 15.62 -1.15 -26.63
N ALA A 17 16.28 -1.65 -25.58
CA ALA A 17 16.09 -3.02 -25.15
C ALA A 17 14.65 -3.10 -24.63
N MET A 18 13.86 -4.02 -25.19
CA MET A 18 12.45 -4.21 -24.83
C MET A 18 12.30 -4.20 -23.30
N ARG A 19 11.34 -3.42 -22.78
CA ARG A 19 10.87 -3.61 -21.40
C ARG A 19 10.33 -5.05 -21.34
N ASP A 20 11.12 -5.96 -20.79
CA ASP A 20 10.64 -7.32 -20.56
C ASP A 20 9.45 -7.24 -19.60
N ASN A 21 8.41 -8.02 -19.92
CA ASN A 21 7.23 -8.05 -19.07
C ASN A 21 7.64 -8.48 -17.66
N PRO A 22 7.09 -7.83 -16.64
CA PRO A 22 7.42 -8.19 -15.28
C PRO A 22 7.02 -9.63 -14.99
N HIS A 23 7.92 -10.42 -14.40
CA HIS A 23 7.57 -11.78 -13.99
C HIS A 23 6.57 -11.70 -12.82
N LYS A 24 5.51 -12.50 -12.85
CA LYS A 24 4.44 -12.43 -11.86
C LYS A 24 4.28 -13.77 -11.16
N TYR A 25 4.43 -13.78 -9.84
CA TYR A 25 4.03 -14.93 -9.02
C TYR A 25 2.79 -14.58 -8.22
N LEU A 26 1.79 -15.46 -8.30
CA LEU A 26 0.60 -15.39 -7.49
C LEU A 26 0.57 -16.59 -6.55
N LEU A 27 0.67 -16.31 -5.24
CA LEU A 27 0.57 -17.33 -4.22
C LEU A 27 -0.75 -17.19 -3.47
N TYR A 28 -1.56 -18.23 -3.52
CA TYR A 28 -2.79 -18.33 -2.74
C TYR A 28 -2.50 -19.06 -1.43
N LYS A 29 -2.70 -18.36 -0.30
CA LYS A 29 -2.45 -18.86 1.06
C LYS A 29 -1.09 -19.61 1.17
N PRO A 30 0.04 -18.95 0.84
CA PRO A 30 1.35 -19.58 0.99
C PRO A 30 1.69 -19.78 2.47
N SER A 31 2.45 -20.83 2.76
CA SER A 31 3.21 -20.92 4.01
C SER A 31 4.40 -19.94 4.00
N LEU A 32 4.91 -19.59 5.18
CA LEU A 32 6.10 -18.73 5.31
C LEU A 32 7.27 -19.26 4.47
N SER A 33 7.56 -20.56 4.54
CA SER A 33 8.65 -21.17 3.76
C SER A 33 8.46 -21.03 2.25
N GLN A 34 7.24 -21.23 1.74
CA GLN A 34 6.92 -21.00 0.34
C GLN A 34 7.15 -19.53 -0.03
N LEU A 35 6.65 -18.60 0.77
CA LEU A 35 6.82 -17.17 0.53
C LEU A 35 8.32 -16.79 0.44
N MET A 36 9.13 -17.26 1.39
CA MET A 36 10.58 -16.98 1.43
C MET A 36 11.32 -17.58 0.24
N VAL A 37 10.91 -18.74 -0.27
CA VAL A 37 11.46 -19.32 -1.50
C VAL A 37 11.20 -18.41 -2.70
N PHE A 38 9.95 -17.99 -2.91
CA PHE A 38 9.61 -17.12 -4.04
C PHE A 38 10.23 -15.73 -3.93
N LEU A 39 10.30 -15.15 -2.72
CA LEU A 39 11.02 -13.90 -2.48
C LEU A 39 12.51 -14.02 -2.80
N SER A 40 13.16 -15.10 -2.34
CA SER A 40 14.59 -15.32 -2.58
C SER A 40 14.91 -15.59 -4.05
N SER A 41 14.11 -16.41 -4.73
CA SER A 41 14.26 -16.65 -6.16
C SER A 41 14.08 -15.35 -6.94
N GLY A 42 13.04 -14.60 -6.62
CA GLY A 42 12.78 -13.31 -7.24
C GLY A 42 13.90 -12.30 -7.03
N PHE A 43 14.40 -12.18 -5.80
CA PHE A 43 15.52 -11.31 -5.48
C PHE A 43 16.80 -11.68 -6.25
N LYS A 44 17.05 -12.99 -6.44
CA LYS A 44 18.20 -13.51 -7.19
C LYS A 44 18.09 -13.24 -8.69
N GLU A 45 16.90 -13.36 -9.26
CA GLU A 45 16.63 -13.22 -10.69
C GLU A 45 16.47 -11.76 -11.14
N LEU A 46 16.48 -10.81 -10.20
CA LEU A 46 16.27 -9.40 -10.48
C LEU A 46 17.39 -8.83 -11.39
N PRO A 47 17.05 -8.19 -12.53
CA PRO A 47 18.06 -7.58 -13.39
C PRO A 47 18.75 -6.40 -12.70
N PRO A 48 19.93 -5.96 -13.17
CA PRO A 48 20.53 -4.70 -12.74
C PRO A 48 19.55 -3.55 -12.91
N GLY A 49 19.35 -2.74 -11.85
CA GLY A 49 18.36 -1.66 -11.85
C GLY A 49 16.91 -2.11 -11.68
N GLY A 50 16.64 -3.41 -11.57
CA GLY A 50 15.30 -3.92 -11.30
C GLY A 50 14.81 -3.61 -9.88
N ALA A 51 13.50 -3.66 -9.71
CA ALA A 51 12.80 -3.55 -8.44
C ALA A 51 11.92 -4.77 -8.17
N LEU A 52 11.85 -5.16 -6.90
CA LEU A 52 10.92 -6.18 -6.42
C LEU A 52 9.66 -5.50 -5.87
N LEU A 53 8.48 -5.84 -6.37
CA LEU A 53 7.21 -5.50 -5.75
C LEU A 53 6.67 -6.72 -4.99
N LEU A 54 6.44 -6.56 -3.69
CA LEU A 54 5.74 -7.50 -2.83
C LEU A 54 4.38 -6.92 -2.45
N TYR A 55 3.30 -7.55 -2.91
CA TYR A 55 1.94 -7.28 -2.44
C TYR A 55 1.51 -8.42 -1.52
N MET A 56 1.14 -8.13 -0.27
CA MET A 56 0.67 -9.12 0.69
C MET A 56 -0.67 -8.71 1.30
N SER A 57 -1.70 -9.52 1.06
CA SER A 57 -3.01 -9.42 1.72
C SER A 57 -3.20 -10.61 2.65
N ALA A 58 -3.30 -10.36 3.95
CA ALA A 58 -3.38 -11.37 5.00
C ALA A 58 -3.87 -10.78 6.34
N ASP A 59 -4.39 -11.64 7.20
CA ASP A 59 -4.77 -11.27 8.57
C ASP A 59 -3.53 -10.95 9.41
N GLY A 60 -3.66 -10.01 10.33
CA GLY A 60 -2.63 -9.61 11.26
C GLY A 60 -2.32 -10.67 12.31
N CYS A 61 -1.03 -10.85 12.59
CA CYS A 61 -0.55 -11.59 13.75
C CYS A 61 -0.08 -10.58 14.80
N PHE A 62 -0.92 -10.28 15.77
CA PHE A 62 -0.65 -9.25 16.79
C PHE A 62 0.29 -9.74 17.89
N SER A 63 1.11 -8.83 18.40
CA SER A 63 1.97 -9.06 19.56
C SER A 63 1.32 -8.56 20.86
N THR A 64 1.66 -9.20 21.99
CA THR A 64 1.27 -8.75 23.34
C THR A 64 2.37 -7.92 24.03
N THR A 65 3.50 -7.67 23.36
CA THR A 65 4.64 -6.94 23.93
C THR A 65 4.31 -5.45 24.12
N LYS A 66 4.39 -4.97 25.36
CA LYS A 66 4.07 -3.56 25.70
C LYS A 66 5.19 -2.57 25.36
N HIS A 67 6.44 -3.02 25.41
CA HIS A 67 7.63 -2.19 25.17
C HIS A 67 8.52 -2.90 24.15
N PRO A 68 8.22 -2.79 22.86
CA PRO A 68 9.03 -3.40 21.81
C PRO A 68 10.41 -2.72 21.78
N GLN A 69 11.46 -3.51 21.94
CA GLN A 69 12.85 -3.11 21.70
C GLN A 69 13.27 -3.46 20.27
N ASP A 70 12.68 -4.51 19.71
CA ASP A 70 12.92 -4.98 18.36
C ASP A 70 11.63 -4.86 17.52
N TYR A 71 11.49 -3.72 16.84
CA TYR A 71 10.38 -3.47 15.93
C TYR A 71 10.28 -4.47 14.78
N GLY A 72 11.35 -5.21 14.49
CA GLY A 72 11.37 -6.22 13.43
C GLY A 72 10.52 -7.44 13.76
N TYR A 73 10.39 -7.79 15.05
CA TYR A 73 9.79 -9.07 15.45
C TYR A 73 8.88 -8.99 16.69
N GLU A 74 8.88 -7.88 17.43
CA GLU A 74 8.10 -7.74 18.67
C GLU A 74 6.78 -7.00 18.49
N LEU A 75 6.53 -6.40 17.32
CA LEU A 75 5.24 -5.80 16.98
C LEU A 75 4.25 -6.79 16.35
N GLY A 76 4.70 -8.02 16.08
CA GLY A 76 3.93 -8.99 15.31
C GLY A 76 4.18 -8.87 13.81
N GLY A 77 3.26 -9.40 13.01
CA GLY A 77 3.42 -9.45 11.56
C GLY A 77 2.15 -9.90 10.86
N LEU A 78 2.27 -10.72 9.81
CA LEU A 78 1.17 -11.20 8.98
C LEU A 78 1.06 -12.72 9.05
N ALA A 79 -0.15 -13.23 9.24
CA ALA A 79 -0.40 -14.66 9.25
C ALA A 79 -0.10 -15.29 7.88
N THR A 80 0.56 -16.44 7.91
CA THR A 80 0.79 -17.30 6.73
C THR A 80 0.07 -18.63 6.89
N SER A 81 -0.09 -19.37 5.80
CA SER A 81 -0.79 -20.65 5.84
C SER A 81 0.04 -21.72 6.53
N VAL A 82 -0.62 -22.50 7.40
CA VAL A 82 -0.04 -23.69 8.00
C VAL A 82 -0.34 -24.87 7.08
N LYS A 83 0.67 -25.46 6.43
CA LYS A 83 0.48 -26.76 5.77
C LYS A 83 0.22 -27.80 6.86
N ARG A 84 -0.85 -28.58 6.69
CA ARG A 84 -1.32 -29.58 7.69
C ARG A 84 -0.33 -30.69 8.01
N ASP A 85 0.80 -30.79 7.31
CA ASP A 85 1.84 -31.78 7.61
C ASP A 85 2.43 -31.63 9.03
N ALA A 86 2.23 -30.47 9.69
CA ALA A 86 2.62 -30.24 11.08
C ALA A 86 1.60 -30.73 12.12
N VAL A 87 0.37 -31.10 11.72
CA VAL A 87 -0.68 -31.55 12.65
C VAL A 87 -0.41 -33.00 13.12
N ASP A 88 0.36 -33.78 12.36
CA ASP A 88 0.85 -35.10 12.78
C ASP A 88 2.05 -35.05 13.73
N SER A 89 2.64 -33.86 13.93
CA SER A 89 3.78 -33.66 14.84
C SER A 89 3.38 -33.29 16.27
N GLY A 90 2.09 -33.37 16.63
CA GLY A 90 1.62 -33.15 18.01
C GLY A 90 1.74 -31.73 18.56
N LEU A 91 2.18 -30.75 17.76
CA LEU A 91 2.34 -29.35 18.14
C LEU A 91 1.08 -28.54 17.79
N SER A 92 -0.05 -28.92 18.37
CA SER A 92 -1.26 -28.10 18.31
C SER A 92 -1.10 -26.92 19.26
N VAL A 93 -0.75 -25.73 18.74
CA VAL A 93 -0.96 -24.48 19.48
C VAL A 93 -1.90 -23.59 18.67
N ARG A 94 -3.15 -24.03 18.57
CA ARG A 94 -4.25 -23.09 18.33
C ARG A 94 -4.49 -22.34 19.63
N GLY A 95 -4.16 -21.06 19.63
CA GLY A 95 -4.64 -20.10 20.61
C GLY A 95 -3.74 -19.94 21.83
N LYS A 96 -3.32 -18.70 22.05
CA LYS A 96 -2.45 -18.19 23.13
C LYS A 96 -0.99 -18.63 22.99
N SER A 97 -0.16 -17.70 22.54
CA SER A 97 1.30 -17.66 22.72
C SER A 97 1.63 -17.75 24.22
N SER A 98 1.53 -18.95 24.77
CA SER A 98 1.57 -19.24 26.20
C SER A 98 2.99 -19.45 26.73
N ALA A 99 4.03 -19.08 25.98
CA ALA A 99 5.41 -19.32 26.38
C ALA A 99 6.44 -18.30 25.85
N GLY A 100 6.05 -17.08 25.47
CA GLY A 100 7.01 -16.04 25.04
C GLY A 100 7.73 -16.30 23.71
N TYR A 101 7.40 -17.38 22.99
CA TYR A 101 7.89 -17.64 21.65
C TYR A 101 7.10 -16.87 20.59
N LYS A 102 7.80 -16.47 19.53
CA LYS A 102 7.21 -15.81 18.35
C LYS A 102 6.48 -16.84 17.49
N GLU A 103 5.35 -16.44 16.89
CA GLU A 103 4.55 -17.27 15.97
C GLU A 103 5.40 -17.67 14.74
N PRO A 104 5.69 -18.97 14.51
CA PRO A 104 6.53 -19.41 13.39
C PRO A 104 5.84 -19.32 12.02
N HIS A 105 4.50 -19.27 11.97
CA HIS A 105 3.75 -19.13 10.73
C HIS A 105 3.33 -17.68 10.47
N CYS A 106 4.22 -16.75 10.76
CA CYS A 106 4.03 -15.32 10.59
C CYS A 106 5.17 -14.72 9.76
N LEU A 107 4.84 -13.85 8.81
CA LEU A 107 5.82 -12.96 8.18
C LEU A 107 5.99 -11.72 9.06
N TYR A 108 7.15 -11.56 9.66
CA TYR A 108 7.52 -10.37 10.42
C TYR A 108 8.22 -9.34 9.52
N PRO A 109 8.18 -8.04 9.87
CA PRO A 109 8.98 -7.02 9.19
C PRO A 109 10.47 -7.39 9.10
N GLY A 110 11.01 -8.01 10.15
CA GLY A 110 12.38 -8.48 10.24
C GLY A 110 12.78 -9.49 9.16
N ASP A 111 11.85 -10.32 8.71
CA ASP A 111 12.08 -11.31 7.65
C ASP A 111 12.35 -10.65 6.28
N LEU A 112 11.98 -9.38 6.13
CA LEU A 112 12.19 -8.61 4.90
C LEU A 112 13.54 -7.89 4.84
N TYR A 113 14.27 -7.80 5.96
CA TYR A 113 15.57 -7.11 6.02
C TYR A 113 16.60 -7.66 5.02
N PRO A 114 16.66 -8.97 4.71
CA PRO A 114 17.55 -9.47 3.68
C PRO A 114 17.32 -8.84 2.30
N TYR A 115 16.07 -8.56 1.97
CA TYR A 115 15.63 -8.12 0.64
C TYR A 115 15.72 -6.61 0.41
N THR A 116 15.97 -5.81 1.46
CA THR A 116 16.24 -4.36 1.33
C THR A 116 17.62 -4.04 0.73
N ARG A 117 18.38 -5.07 0.29
CA ARG A 117 19.64 -4.96 -0.48
C ARG A 117 19.43 -4.64 -1.96
N ARG A 118 18.18 -4.57 -2.41
CA ARG A 118 17.76 -4.15 -3.76
C ARG A 118 16.56 -3.22 -3.63
N PRO A 119 16.22 -2.43 -4.67
CA PRO A 119 15.00 -1.64 -4.69
C PRO A 119 13.77 -2.53 -4.41
N LEU A 120 12.99 -2.15 -3.39
CA LEU A 120 11.87 -2.93 -2.88
C LEU A 120 10.63 -2.05 -2.71
N PHE A 121 9.54 -2.42 -3.37
CA PHE A 121 8.23 -1.80 -3.21
C PHE A 121 7.31 -2.79 -2.51
N ILE A 122 6.66 -2.38 -1.44
CA ILE A 122 5.82 -3.26 -0.61
C ILE A 122 4.42 -2.69 -0.54
N ILE A 123 3.41 -3.54 -0.66
CA ILE A 123 2.02 -3.22 -0.36
C ILE A 123 1.52 -4.24 0.66
N ILE A 124 1.16 -3.76 1.86
CA ILE A 124 0.61 -4.59 2.93
C ILE A 124 -0.87 -4.23 3.12
N ASP A 125 -1.73 -5.21 2.87
CA ASP A 125 -3.18 -5.15 3.05
C ASP A 125 -3.58 -6.05 4.22
N SER A 126 -3.58 -5.46 5.43
CA SER A 126 -3.78 -6.15 6.71
C SER A 126 -4.20 -5.16 7.80
N ASP A 127 -4.97 -5.63 8.78
CA ASP A 127 -5.29 -4.91 10.02
C ASP A 127 -4.05 -4.66 10.91
N ASN A 128 -2.97 -5.41 10.70
CA ASN A 128 -1.66 -5.19 11.35
C ASN A 128 -0.61 -4.60 10.39
N SER A 129 -1.00 -3.97 9.28
CA SER A 129 -0.07 -3.46 8.25
C SER A 129 0.97 -2.46 8.77
N PHE A 130 0.61 -1.66 9.78
CA PHE A 130 1.43 -0.56 10.28
C PHE A 130 2.77 -1.00 10.87
N VAL A 131 2.92 -2.26 11.29
CA VAL A 131 4.17 -2.76 11.90
C VAL A 131 5.33 -2.76 10.90
N PHE A 132 5.03 -2.75 9.59
CA PHE A 132 6.02 -2.68 8.52
C PHE A 132 6.61 -1.28 8.31
N GLN A 133 6.07 -0.24 8.95
CA GLN A 133 6.60 1.14 8.85
C GLN A 133 8.02 1.29 9.46
N HIS A 134 8.47 0.33 10.26
CA HIS A 134 9.76 0.38 10.96
C HIS A 134 10.86 -0.43 10.28
N ILE A 135 10.67 -0.86 9.03
CA ILE A 135 11.73 -1.57 8.30
C ILE A 135 12.94 -0.63 8.11
N PRO A 136 14.11 -0.99 8.64
CA PRO A 136 15.32 -0.17 8.58
C PRO A 136 15.92 -0.17 7.17
N ARG A 137 16.48 0.97 6.77
CA ARG A 137 17.13 1.17 5.46
C ARG A 137 18.63 0.90 5.50
N TYR A 138 19.04 -0.27 6.00
CA TYR A 138 20.44 -0.59 6.24
C TYR A 138 21.36 -0.47 5.00
N PHE A 139 20.81 -0.70 3.80
CA PHE A 139 21.59 -0.74 2.55
C PHE A 139 21.43 0.49 1.67
N GLY A 140 20.64 1.48 2.11
CA GLY A 140 20.38 2.71 1.34
C GLY A 140 19.71 2.48 -0.02
N GLN A 141 19.12 1.30 -0.25
CA GLN A 141 18.37 1.03 -1.47
C GLN A 141 16.95 1.60 -1.35
N PRO A 142 16.33 1.96 -2.49
CA PRO A 142 14.96 2.46 -2.53
C PRO A 142 13.99 1.50 -1.84
N LEU A 143 13.18 2.05 -0.94
CA LEU A 143 12.14 1.31 -0.24
C LEU A 143 10.89 2.18 -0.17
N VAL A 144 9.77 1.66 -0.67
CA VAL A 144 8.44 2.24 -0.46
C VAL A 144 7.52 1.16 0.06
N ILE A 145 6.77 1.47 1.11
CA ILE A 145 5.82 0.57 1.76
C ILE A 145 4.49 1.29 1.79
N LEU A 146 3.47 0.74 1.13
CA LEU A 146 2.08 1.19 1.22
C LEU A 146 1.31 0.25 2.13
N MET A 147 0.65 0.80 3.14
CA MET A 147 -0.03 0.06 4.19
C MET A 147 -1.51 0.41 4.18
N SER A 148 -2.38 -0.60 4.19
CA SER A 148 -3.83 -0.42 4.34
C SER A 148 -4.17 0.26 5.68
N PRO A 149 -5.37 0.86 5.79
CA PRO A 149 -5.96 1.13 7.10
C PRO A 149 -5.92 -0.10 8.02
N GLN A 150 -5.80 0.14 9.34
CA GLN A 150 -5.90 -0.91 10.36
C GLN A 150 -7.34 -1.37 10.51
N ASP A 151 -8.28 -0.41 10.50
CA ASP A 151 -9.70 -0.69 10.63
C ASP A 151 -10.50 0.03 9.54
N VAL A 152 -11.69 -0.49 9.30
CA VAL A 152 -12.72 0.14 8.47
C VAL A 152 -13.90 0.50 9.39
N PRO A 153 -14.58 1.65 9.21
CA PRO A 153 -15.66 2.06 10.12
C PRO A 153 -16.79 1.02 10.16
N ALA A 154 -17.52 0.94 11.28
CA ALA A 154 -18.53 -0.12 11.51
C ALA A 154 -19.57 -0.27 10.38
N ASN A 155 -20.03 0.86 9.82
CA ASN A 155 -20.99 0.89 8.70
C ASN A 155 -20.45 0.24 7.41
N TYR A 156 -19.15 -0.06 7.39
CA TYR A 156 -18.39 -0.56 6.26
C TYR A 156 -17.70 -1.90 6.62
N GLN A 157 -18.06 -2.57 7.72
CA GLN A 157 -17.42 -3.84 8.13
C GLN A 157 -17.87 -5.04 7.29
N ASP A 158 -19.16 -5.14 6.96
CA ASP A 158 -19.69 -6.20 6.07
C ASP A 158 -18.99 -6.20 4.69
N LEU A 159 -18.43 -5.05 4.32
CA LEU A 159 -17.70 -4.84 3.09
C LEU A 159 -16.38 -5.63 3.03
N GLN A 160 -15.77 -5.95 4.18
CA GLN A 160 -14.56 -6.76 4.21
C GLN A 160 -14.78 -8.19 3.67
N HIS A 161 -16.02 -8.70 3.69
CA HIS A 161 -16.36 -9.99 3.10
C HIS A 161 -16.35 -10.00 1.56
N HIS A 162 -16.43 -8.83 0.93
CA HIS A 162 -16.43 -8.68 -0.54
C HIS A 162 -15.05 -8.35 -1.13
N GLY A 163 -14.04 -8.23 -0.27
CA GLY A 163 -12.67 -7.88 -0.65
C GLY A 163 -12.15 -6.68 0.14
N SER A 164 -10.85 -6.42 0.04
CA SER A 164 -10.24 -5.29 0.73
C SER A 164 -10.59 -3.96 0.04
N LEU A 165 -11.09 -3.00 0.83
CA LEU A 165 -11.32 -1.63 0.39
C LEU A 165 -10.02 -0.99 -0.12
N PHE A 166 -8.90 -1.23 0.56
CA PHE A 166 -7.61 -0.71 0.14
C PHE A 166 -7.18 -1.28 -1.21
N THR A 167 -7.32 -2.60 -1.40
CA THR A 167 -7.11 -3.24 -2.70
C THR A 167 -8.00 -2.63 -3.78
N LEU A 168 -9.27 -2.38 -3.47
CA LEU A 168 -10.23 -1.81 -4.40
C LEU A 168 -9.80 -0.41 -4.85
N PHE A 169 -9.35 0.46 -3.94
CA PHE A 169 -8.78 1.76 -4.31
C PHE A 169 -7.56 1.63 -5.21
N LEU A 170 -6.64 0.72 -4.89
CA LEU A 170 -5.43 0.49 -5.70
C LEU A 170 -5.75 -0.13 -7.07
N HIS A 171 -6.88 -0.80 -7.23
CA HIS A 171 -7.31 -1.41 -8.49
C HIS A 171 -8.21 -0.50 -9.34
N SER A 172 -9.20 0.13 -8.72
CA SER A 172 -10.22 0.97 -9.36
C SER A 172 -10.74 2.04 -8.38
N PRO A 173 -10.11 3.24 -8.34
CA PRO A 173 -10.51 4.31 -7.44
C PRO A 173 -11.97 4.76 -7.62
N MET A 174 -12.48 4.74 -8.85
CA MET A 174 -13.88 5.08 -9.15
C MET A 174 -14.85 4.08 -8.50
N THR A 175 -14.58 2.79 -8.62
CA THR A 175 -15.39 1.75 -7.97
C THR A 175 -15.33 1.90 -6.45
N ALA A 176 -14.14 2.16 -5.89
CA ALA A 176 -13.97 2.40 -4.47
C ALA A 176 -14.75 3.64 -3.98
N MET A 177 -14.78 4.71 -4.77
CA MET A 177 -15.54 5.92 -4.48
C MET A 177 -17.05 5.64 -4.42
N CYS A 178 -17.59 4.94 -5.43
CA CYS A 178 -18.98 4.49 -5.41
C CYS A 178 -19.27 3.64 -4.18
N TYR A 179 -18.36 2.73 -3.87
CA TYR A 179 -18.50 1.79 -2.77
C TYR A 179 -18.57 2.45 -1.39
N ILE A 180 -17.67 3.39 -1.08
CA ILE A 180 -17.71 4.10 0.21
C ILE A 180 -18.91 5.07 0.32
N CYS A 181 -19.53 5.42 -0.80
CA CYS A 181 -20.71 6.27 -0.86
C CYS A 181 -22.02 5.47 -1.01
N ASN A 182 -21.98 4.14 -0.94
CA ASN A 182 -23.12 3.25 -1.13
C ASN A 182 -23.86 3.46 -2.48
N VAL A 183 -23.10 3.72 -3.54
CA VAL A 183 -23.61 3.82 -4.92
C VAL A 183 -23.49 2.44 -5.58
N GLY A 184 -24.61 1.77 -5.79
CA GLY A 184 -24.66 0.42 -6.38
C GLY A 184 -24.50 0.42 -7.90
N ASP A 185 -25.33 1.21 -8.60
CA ASP A 185 -25.39 1.22 -10.07
C ASP A 185 -25.15 2.63 -10.61
N VAL A 186 -24.28 2.74 -11.62
CA VAL A 186 -24.00 3.99 -12.33
C VAL A 186 -24.18 3.74 -13.83
N PRO A 187 -25.07 4.48 -14.52
CA PRO A 187 -25.21 4.37 -15.97
C PRO A 187 -23.87 4.62 -16.68
N ILE A 188 -23.56 3.87 -17.74
CA ILE A 188 -22.24 3.88 -18.39
C ILE A 188 -21.76 5.29 -18.78
N HIS A 189 -22.62 6.12 -19.36
CA HIS A 189 -22.24 7.49 -19.72
C HIS A 189 -21.95 8.37 -18.51
N HIS A 190 -22.64 8.12 -17.40
CA HIS A 190 -22.37 8.82 -16.15
C HIS A 190 -21.07 8.31 -15.51
N TRP A 191 -20.81 7.01 -15.61
CA TRP A 191 -19.55 6.39 -15.18
C TRP A 191 -18.35 6.98 -15.92
N GLU A 192 -18.40 7.07 -17.26
CA GLU A 192 -17.34 7.66 -18.09
C GLU A 192 -17.06 9.12 -17.69
N ARG A 193 -18.11 9.89 -17.46
CA ARG A 193 -17.99 11.27 -16.96
C ARG A 193 -17.31 11.30 -15.58
N CYS A 194 -17.73 10.45 -14.65
CA CYS A 194 -17.14 10.40 -13.30
C CYS A 194 -15.68 9.94 -13.33
N GLN A 195 -15.36 8.94 -14.16
CA GLN A 195 -14.00 8.44 -14.38
C GLN A 195 -13.06 9.56 -14.87
N SER A 196 -13.54 10.50 -15.68
CA SER A 196 -12.73 11.66 -16.09
C SER A 196 -12.24 12.52 -14.93
N TYR A 197 -12.96 12.57 -13.79
CA TYR A 197 -12.47 13.26 -12.59
C TYR A 197 -11.35 12.47 -11.90
N VAL A 198 -11.43 11.13 -11.90
CA VAL A 198 -10.33 10.28 -11.41
C VAL A 198 -9.10 10.47 -12.28
N ASP A 199 -9.24 10.54 -13.60
CA ASP A 199 -8.11 10.76 -14.51
C ASP A 199 -7.50 12.16 -14.33
N ARG A 200 -8.34 13.18 -14.12
CA ARG A 200 -7.91 14.54 -13.75
C ARG A 200 -7.16 14.55 -12.42
N PHE A 201 -7.63 13.81 -11.42
CA PHE A 201 -6.95 13.65 -10.14
C PHE A 201 -5.57 13.04 -10.34
N VAL A 202 -5.47 11.93 -11.06
CA VAL A 202 -4.20 11.22 -11.32
C VAL A 202 -3.20 12.14 -12.02
N THR A 203 -3.67 12.92 -13.00
CA THR A 203 -2.85 13.92 -13.71
C THR A 203 -2.34 15.01 -12.76
N GLU A 204 -3.22 15.57 -11.94
CA GLU A 204 -2.86 16.64 -11.00
C GLU A 204 -1.93 16.14 -9.89
N ALA A 205 -2.21 14.97 -9.31
CA ALA A 205 -1.35 14.34 -8.31
C ALA A 205 0.03 14.03 -8.89
N SER A 206 0.11 13.56 -10.14
CA SER A 206 1.40 13.35 -10.82
C SER A 206 2.19 14.64 -10.98
N ARG A 207 1.49 15.74 -11.28
CA ARG A 207 2.10 17.08 -11.38
C ARG A 207 2.64 17.55 -10.03
N LEU A 208 1.91 17.33 -8.95
CA LEU A 208 2.33 17.69 -7.59
C LEU A 208 3.52 16.86 -7.11
N VAL A 209 3.50 15.53 -7.32
CA VAL A 209 4.65 14.66 -7.03
C VAL A 209 5.91 15.13 -7.76
N THR A 210 5.78 15.49 -9.04
CA THR A 210 6.92 16.00 -9.84
C THR A 210 7.43 17.36 -9.33
N ARG A 211 6.56 18.21 -8.78
CA ARG A 211 6.97 19.48 -8.16
C ARG A 211 7.70 19.28 -6.84
N CYS A 212 7.19 18.41 -5.96
CA CYS A 212 7.87 18.08 -4.70
C CYS A 212 9.31 17.59 -4.94
N ARG A 213 9.53 16.86 -6.05
CA ARG A 213 10.87 16.45 -6.49
C ARG A 213 11.77 17.62 -6.92
N MET A 214 11.23 18.69 -7.48
CA MET A 214 12.00 19.86 -7.93
C MET A 214 12.30 20.84 -6.80
N ASP A 215 11.39 20.94 -5.82
CA ASP A 215 11.51 21.85 -4.67
C ASP A 215 12.68 21.48 -3.73
N GLU A 216 13.21 20.24 -3.83
CA GLU A 216 14.48 19.80 -3.22
C GLU A 216 15.65 20.75 -3.53
N ILE A 217 15.67 21.34 -4.72
CA ILE A 217 16.80 22.13 -5.20
C ILE A 217 16.75 23.57 -4.66
N GLU A 218 15.57 24.08 -4.32
CA GLU A 218 15.41 25.51 -4.06
C GLU A 218 15.12 25.87 -2.59
N GLN A 219 14.36 25.08 -1.80
CA GLN A 219 13.86 25.60 -0.50
C GLN A 219 13.71 24.61 0.68
N GLY A 220 13.94 23.31 0.52
CA GLY A 220 13.98 22.35 1.65
C GLY A 220 12.64 22.11 2.39
N ILE A 221 11.53 22.68 1.90
CA ILE A 221 10.15 22.49 2.40
C ILE A 221 9.41 21.68 1.32
N GLY A 222 8.74 20.57 1.69
CA GLY A 222 8.02 19.71 0.74
C GLY A 222 8.84 18.53 0.16
N TYR A 223 9.84 18.04 0.89
CA TYR A 223 10.71 16.94 0.45
C TYR A 223 9.93 15.63 0.20
N ILE A 224 10.04 15.08 -1.01
CA ILE A 224 9.60 13.71 -1.32
C ILE A 224 10.83 12.79 -1.37
N ASP A 225 10.77 11.66 -0.67
CA ASP A 225 11.91 10.72 -0.64
C ASP A 225 12.31 10.24 -2.04
N SER A 226 13.61 10.17 -2.30
CA SER A 226 14.17 9.73 -3.58
C SER A 226 13.71 8.33 -4.00
N SER A 227 13.32 7.47 -3.04
CA SER A 227 12.70 6.18 -3.31
C SER A 227 11.43 6.31 -4.15
N TYR A 228 10.58 7.31 -3.85
CA TYR A 228 9.41 7.59 -4.66
C TYR A 228 9.79 8.03 -6.07
N VAL A 229 10.79 8.90 -6.22
CA VAL A 229 11.26 9.38 -7.53
C VAL A 229 11.66 8.21 -8.43
N GLN A 230 12.41 7.24 -7.88
CA GLN A 230 12.84 6.07 -8.64
C GLN A 230 11.66 5.19 -9.06
N PHE A 231 10.76 4.86 -8.14
CA PHE A 231 9.59 4.03 -8.48
C PHE A 231 8.57 4.74 -9.36
N PHE A 232 8.49 6.07 -9.31
CA PHE A 232 7.60 6.87 -10.16
C PHE A 232 7.99 6.80 -11.64
N GLY A 233 9.24 6.45 -11.95
CA GLY A 233 9.71 6.21 -13.32
C GLY A 233 9.02 5.01 -13.99
N ASP A 234 8.58 4.01 -13.23
CA ASP A 234 7.85 2.85 -13.72
C ASP A 234 6.34 3.13 -13.82
N ASP A 235 5.72 2.88 -14.97
CA ASP A 235 4.30 3.21 -15.21
C ASP A 235 3.36 2.45 -14.25
N PHE A 236 3.70 1.22 -13.89
CA PHE A 236 2.87 0.38 -13.02
C PHE A 236 2.97 0.83 -11.56
N LEU A 237 4.19 1.02 -11.04
CA LEU A 237 4.41 1.51 -9.68
C LEU A 237 3.91 2.96 -9.51
N ARG A 238 4.12 3.82 -10.50
CA ARG A 238 3.53 5.17 -10.55
C ARG A 238 2.01 5.12 -10.40
N THR A 239 1.35 4.22 -11.13
CA THR A 239 -0.10 4.05 -11.04
C THR A 239 -0.53 3.66 -9.63
N LEU A 240 0.19 2.74 -8.96
CA LEU A 240 -0.11 2.35 -7.58
C LEU A 240 0.09 3.52 -6.61
N ILE A 241 1.16 4.30 -6.75
CA ILE A 241 1.41 5.49 -5.92
C ILE A 241 0.27 6.51 -6.09
N LEU A 242 -0.13 6.82 -7.32
CA LEU A 242 -1.18 7.82 -7.57
C LEU A 242 -2.56 7.35 -7.09
N ARG A 243 -2.86 6.06 -7.18
CA ARG A 243 -4.08 5.47 -6.63
C ARG A 243 -4.06 5.42 -5.10
N PHE A 244 -2.89 5.21 -4.50
CA PHE A 244 -2.70 5.36 -3.05
C PHE A 244 -2.97 6.79 -2.60
N VAL A 245 -2.44 7.79 -3.33
CA VAL A 245 -2.73 9.21 -3.04
C VAL A 245 -4.24 9.49 -3.15
N PHE A 246 -4.91 8.96 -4.17
CA PHE A 246 -6.38 9.07 -4.27
C PHE A 246 -7.08 8.45 -3.06
N CYS A 247 -6.69 7.24 -2.66
CA CYS A 247 -7.23 6.55 -1.48
C CYS A 247 -7.11 7.40 -0.22
N ASP A 248 -5.92 7.92 0.06
CA ASP A 248 -5.67 8.73 1.26
C ASP A 248 -6.48 10.05 1.23
N VAL A 249 -6.51 10.77 0.10
CA VAL A 249 -7.29 12.02 -0.04
C VAL A 249 -8.79 11.77 0.09
N ALA A 250 -9.32 10.76 -0.61
CA ALA A 250 -10.74 10.44 -0.58
C ALA A 250 -11.19 10.04 0.83
N LEU A 251 -10.44 9.16 1.50
CA LEU A 251 -10.78 8.74 2.86
C LEU A 251 -10.63 9.87 3.87
N ARG A 252 -9.61 10.74 3.75
CA ARG A 252 -9.46 11.93 4.63
C ARG A 252 -10.68 12.85 4.57
N LEU A 253 -11.24 13.06 3.38
CA LEU A 253 -12.37 13.97 3.17
C LEU A 253 -13.72 13.33 3.53
N HIS A 254 -13.79 12.00 3.59
CA HIS A 254 -15.03 11.28 3.83
C HIS A 254 -15.39 11.25 5.32
N ARG A 255 -16.61 11.68 5.67
CA ARG A 255 -17.09 11.88 7.05
C ARG A 255 -17.09 10.62 7.91
N GLY A 256 -17.18 9.46 7.27
CA GLY A 256 -17.12 8.14 7.90
C GLY A 256 -15.71 7.70 8.34
N PHE A 257 -14.63 8.29 7.81
CA PHE A 257 -13.25 7.83 8.03
C PHE A 257 -12.42 8.88 8.81
N ARG A 258 -12.82 9.13 10.07
CA ARG A 258 -12.19 10.17 10.91
C ARG A 258 -10.87 9.73 11.56
N GLY A 259 -10.75 8.45 11.89
CA GLY A 259 -9.59 7.93 12.61
C GLY A 259 -8.32 7.89 11.74
N ARG A 260 -7.14 8.19 12.31
CA ARG A 260 -5.87 7.96 11.59
C ARG A 260 -5.64 6.47 11.28
N HIS A 261 -6.16 5.57 12.11
CA HIS A 261 -6.14 4.12 11.90
C HIS A 261 -7.08 3.67 10.76
N GLN A 262 -8.04 4.52 10.35
CA GLN A 262 -8.97 4.28 9.25
C GLN A 262 -8.47 4.81 7.90
N ARG A 263 -7.22 5.29 7.86
CA ARG A 263 -6.56 5.83 6.68
C ARG A 263 -5.31 5.01 6.36
N PRO A 264 -4.96 4.89 5.08
CA PRO A 264 -3.75 4.20 4.69
C PRO A 264 -2.51 4.95 5.21
N ARG A 265 -1.40 4.22 5.29
CA ARG A 265 -0.10 4.77 5.69
C ARG A 265 0.93 4.44 4.63
N CYS A 266 2.01 5.20 4.60
CA CYS A 266 3.15 4.85 3.78
C CYS A 266 4.45 5.16 4.51
N GLU A 267 5.49 4.45 4.12
CA GLU A 267 6.87 4.68 4.54
C GLU A 267 7.77 4.61 3.31
N PRO A 268 8.60 5.63 3.02
CA PRO A 268 8.67 6.95 3.62
C PRO A 268 7.32 7.71 3.62
N PRO A 269 7.08 8.66 4.54
CA PRO A 269 5.89 9.48 4.49
C PRO A 269 5.89 10.38 3.25
N LEU A 270 4.74 10.48 2.57
CA LEU A 270 4.52 11.46 1.50
C LEU A 270 4.30 12.88 2.07
N PRO A 271 4.68 13.95 1.34
CA PRO A 271 4.44 15.33 1.75
C PRO A 271 2.96 15.59 2.07
N GLY A 272 2.68 16.11 3.26
CA GLY A 272 1.31 16.45 3.68
C GLY A 272 0.79 17.67 2.92
N PRO A 273 1.24 18.90 3.26
CA PRO A 273 0.72 20.13 2.68
C PRO A 273 0.87 20.23 1.16
N GLU A 274 1.99 19.77 0.62
CA GLU A 274 2.35 19.93 -0.80
C GLU A 274 1.68 18.88 -1.70
N LEU A 275 1.23 17.75 -1.13
CA LEU A 275 0.62 16.66 -1.89
C LEU A 275 -0.69 16.18 -1.28
N LEU A 276 -0.66 15.49 -0.13
CA LEU A 276 -1.84 14.80 0.40
C LEU A 276 -2.96 15.73 0.89
N GLU A 277 -2.62 16.96 1.24
CA GLU A 277 -3.55 17.99 1.73
C GLU A 277 -3.72 19.13 0.72
N HIS A 278 -3.17 18.96 -0.48
CA HIS A 278 -3.19 20.00 -1.50
C HIS A 278 -4.63 20.31 -1.94
N PRO A 279 -5.07 21.59 -1.92
CA PRO A 279 -6.47 21.95 -2.18
C PRO A 279 -7.00 21.51 -3.55
N SER A 280 -6.15 21.43 -4.57
CA SER A 280 -6.58 21.00 -5.91
C SER A 280 -7.02 19.53 -5.93
N LEU A 281 -6.35 18.64 -5.18
CA LEU A 281 -6.74 17.24 -5.07
C LEU A 281 -8.06 17.09 -4.34
N ALA A 282 -8.22 17.81 -3.22
CA ALA A 282 -9.47 17.83 -2.48
C ALA A 282 -10.63 18.34 -3.33
N HIS A 283 -10.42 19.43 -4.07
CA HIS A 283 -11.42 19.98 -4.98
C HIS A 283 -11.88 18.97 -6.04
N ILE A 284 -10.97 18.22 -6.66
CA ILE A 284 -11.32 17.21 -7.67
C ILE A 284 -12.15 16.07 -7.05
N VAL A 285 -11.80 15.60 -5.85
CA VAL A 285 -12.59 14.58 -5.13
C VAL A 285 -14.00 15.09 -4.82
N LEU A 286 -14.13 16.34 -4.37
CA LEU A 286 -15.43 16.94 -4.09
C LEU A 286 -16.27 17.16 -5.37
N GLN A 287 -15.63 17.50 -6.50
CA GLN A 287 -16.31 17.56 -7.79
C GLN A 287 -16.84 16.19 -8.23
N LEU A 288 -16.04 15.13 -8.03
CA LEU A 288 -16.48 13.75 -8.28
C LEU A 288 -17.65 13.37 -7.38
N ALA A 289 -17.59 13.68 -6.07
CA ALA A 289 -18.67 13.41 -5.14
C ALA A 289 -19.96 14.15 -5.52
N THR A 290 -19.88 15.39 -5.99
CA THR A 290 -21.03 16.14 -6.52
C THR A 290 -21.57 15.52 -7.81
N ALA A 291 -20.70 15.10 -8.74
CA ALA A 291 -21.13 14.42 -9.96
C ALA A 291 -21.88 13.13 -9.66
N LEU A 292 -21.45 12.37 -8.64
CA LEU A 292 -22.10 11.16 -8.16
C LEU A 292 -23.35 11.40 -7.29
N ASP A 293 -23.73 12.65 -7.02
CA ASP A 293 -24.82 13.03 -6.09
C ASP A 293 -24.63 12.52 -4.65
N VAL A 294 -23.37 12.45 -4.18
CA VAL A 294 -22.98 11.95 -2.86
C VAL A 294 -22.17 12.95 -2.05
N ARG A 295 -22.23 14.25 -2.41
CA ARG A 295 -21.47 15.34 -1.76
C ARG A 295 -21.67 15.39 -0.24
N GLY A 296 -22.84 14.96 0.26
CA GLY A 296 -23.16 14.93 1.70
C GLY A 296 -22.27 14.00 2.55
N HIS A 297 -21.59 13.04 1.91
CA HIS A 297 -20.63 12.13 2.56
C HIS A 297 -19.28 12.79 2.88
N PHE A 298 -18.99 13.98 2.34
CA PHE A 298 -17.66 14.61 2.42
C PHE A 298 -17.68 15.95 3.16
N VAL A 299 -16.56 16.31 3.79
CA VAL A 299 -16.34 17.62 4.44
C VAL A 299 -15.46 18.53 3.60
N GLU A 300 -15.70 19.85 3.70
CA GLU A 300 -14.87 20.90 3.11
C GLU A 300 -13.85 21.37 4.16
N GLY A 301 -12.61 20.84 4.12
CA GLY A 301 -11.53 21.33 4.99
C GLY A 301 -11.66 20.96 6.48
N PRO A 302 -10.62 21.22 7.28
CA PRO A 302 -10.43 20.55 8.57
C PRO A 302 -11.30 21.17 9.66
N GLU A 303 -12.17 20.37 10.29
CA GLU A 303 -12.38 20.53 11.73
C GLU A 303 -11.07 20.06 12.37
N GLY A 304 -10.26 21.01 12.82
CA GLY A 304 -8.98 20.72 13.46
C GLY A 304 -9.18 19.96 14.77
N ASP A 305 -8.33 18.95 14.96
CA ASP A 305 -7.93 18.41 16.27
C ASP A 305 -6.39 18.37 16.29
#